data_AF-A0A2C9U3Z1-F1
#
_entry.id   AF-A0A2C9U3Z1-F1
#
_cell.length_a   1.000
_cell.length_b   1.000
_cell.length_c   1.000
_cell.angle_alpha   90.00
_cell.angle_beta   90.00
_cell.angle_gamma   90.00
#
_symmetry.space_group_name_H-M   'P 1'
#
loop_
_entity.id
_entity.type
_entity.pdbx_description
1 polymer ?
#
loop_
_entity_poly.entity_id
_entity_poly.type
_entity_poly.pdbx_seq_one_letter_code
_entity_poly.pdbx_strand_id
1 'polypeptide(L)'
;MEYPSLSFLHRTYLAGKSAIGDCLKMDSQGNNARKKNLMTKVDSAKAKLDEIAQRKSELATQNKVKQSIEQVRCKAKEFKPELLAMDIKTLEEEYKALLSDKAGEFEYLQSLQGQIEKHKGISDMIKCACGVEYKVEMEFSA
;
A
#
# COMPACT_ATOMS: atom_id res chain seq x y z
N MET A 1 11.69 33.25 3.26
CA MET A 1 12.76 32.60 4.04
C MET A 1 13.82 32.16 3.07
N GLU A 2 14.92 32.90 2.99
CA GLU A 2 15.99 32.66 2.03
C GLU A 2 17.18 31.97 2.72
N TYR A 3 17.83 31.06 2.03
CA TYR A 3 19.05 30.38 2.50
C TYR A 3 20.29 31.18 2.09
N PRO A 4 21.22 31.50 3.03
CA PRO A 4 22.53 32.02 2.67
C PRO A 4 23.43 30.94 2.01
N SER A 5 24.24 31.37 1.05
CA SER A 5 25.00 30.52 0.13
C SER A 5 26.36 30.05 0.65
N LEU A 6 26.83 28.92 0.09
CA LEU A 6 28.19 28.40 0.25
C LEU A 6 29.22 29.21 -0.55
N SER A 7 30.09 29.97 0.11
CA SER A 7 31.47 30.30 -0.32
C SER A 7 32.20 31.13 0.75
N PHE A 8 33.55 31.22 0.70
CA PHE A 8 34.44 31.76 1.76
C PHE A 8 34.47 30.86 3.02
N LEU A 9 35.57 30.53 3.70
CA LEU A 9 37.02 30.84 3.66
C LEU A 9 37.77 29.56 4.16
N HIS A 10 39.07 29.30 3.99
CA HIS A 10 40.22 30.06 3.48
C HIS A 10 41.26 29.09 2.85
N ARG A 11 42.20 29.59 2.02
CA ARG A 11 43.37 28.85 1.52
C ARG A 11 44.60 29.21 2.37
N THR A 12 45.19 28.27 3.10
CA THR A 12 46.53 28.46 3.70
C THR A 12 47.58 27.62 2.99
N TYR A 13 48.56 28.31 2.43
CA TYR A 13 49.72 27.76 1.73
C TYR A 13 50.81 27.47 2.77
N LEU A 14 51.21 26.20 2.95
CA LEU A 14 52.39 25.85 3.72
C LEU A 14 53.45 25.25 2.79
N ALA A 15 54.47 26.06 2.50
CA ALA A 15 55.63 25.64 1.76
C ALA A 15 56.52 24.74 2.63
N GLY A 16 56.59 23.46 2.29
CA GLY A 16 57.54 22.50 2.87
C GLY A 16 58.54 22.02 1.83
N LYS A 17 59.72 22.64 1.78
CA LYS A 17 60.88 22.04 1.09
C LYS A 17 61.49 20.99 2.03
N SER A 18 61.68 19.76 1.55
CA SER A 18 62.71 18.86 2.07
C SER A 18 63.31 18.05 0.92
N ALA A 19 64.57 17.66 1.08
CA ALA A 19 65.44 17.24 -0.01
C ALA A 19 65.17 15.80 -0.50
N ILE A 20 65.56 15.55 -1.76
CA ILE A 20 65.85 14.19 -2.23
C ILE A 20 67.13 13.75 -1.53
N GLY A 21 67.02 12.81 -0.60
CA GLY A 21 68.13 12.41 0.27
C GLY A 21 67.77 11.24 1.17
N ASP A 22 67.45 10.09 0.55
CA ASP A 22 68.08 8.81 0.89
C ASP A 22 67.36 7.65 0.19
N CYS A 23 68.13 6.78 -0.45
CA CYS A 23 67.62 5.50 -0.96
C CYS A 23 67.52 4.51 0.21
N LEU A 24 66.59 4.78 1.12
CA LEU A 24 66.23 3.83 2.18
C LEU A 24 65.64 2.58 1.52
N LYS A 25 66.47 1.53 1.43
CA LYS A 25 66.02 0.16 1.21
C LYS A 25 65.03 -0.19 2.31
N MET A 26 63.73 -0.02 2.03
CA MET A 26 62.69 -0.46 2.94
C MET A 26 62.63 -1.99 2.92
N ASP A 27 62.82 -2.59 4.09
CA ASP A 27 62.56 -4.01 4.28
C ASP A 27 61.10 -4.32 3.91
N SER A 28 60.90 -5.25 2.98
CA SER A 28 59.59 -5.63 2.44
C SER A 28 58.58 -6.04 3.51
N GLN A 29 59.08 -6.49 4.67
CA GLN A 29 58.34 -6.93 5.84
C GLN A 29 57.58 -5.80 6.56
N GLY A 30 58.16 -4.59 6.66
CA GLY A 30 57.53 -3.45 7.35
C GLY A 30 56.33 -2.89 6.57
N ASN A 31 56.46 -2.81 5.23
CA ASN A 31 55.37 -2.39 4.34
C ASN A 31 54.19 -3.39 4.40
N ASN A 32 54.49 -4.70 4.43
CA ASN A 32 53.48 -5.76 4.55
C ASN A 32 52.66 -5.65 5.85
N ALA A 33 53.30 -5.40 6.99
CA ALA A 33 52.61 -5.22 8.27
C ALA A 33 51.65 -4.00 8.25
N ARG A 34 52.11 -2.86 7.71
CA ARG A 34 51.28 -1.66 7.51
C ARG A 34 50.09 -1.94 6.58
N LYS A 35 50.32 -2.61 5.45
CA LYS A 35 49.28 -2.99 4.48
C LYS A 35 48.22 -3.87 5.13
N LYS A 36 48.61 -4.87 5.92
CA LYS A 36 47.69 -5.74 6.68
C LYS A 36 46.85 -4.96 7.69
N ASN A 37 47.44 -4.01 8.43
CA ASN A 37 46.70 -3.16 9.38
C ASN A 37 45.70 -2.21 8.69
N LEU A 38 46.03 -1.70 7.50
CA LEU A 38 45.08 -0.93 6.70
C LEU A 38 43.95 -1.82 6.17
N MET A 39 44.25 -3.02 5.68
CA MET A 39 43.24 -3.96 5.18
C MET A 39 42.21 -4.29 6.27
N THR A 40 42.66 -4.70 7.47
CA THR A 40 41.74 -5.03 8.57
C THR A 40 40.90 -3.84 9.04
N LYS A 41 41.41 -2.60 8.94
CA LYS A 41 40.62 -1.38 9.19
C LYS A 41 39.57 -1.13 8.11
N VAL A 42 39.89 -1.37 6.84
CA VAL A 42 38.94 -1.27 5.72
C VAL A 42 37.85 -2.33 5.85
N ASP A 43 38.21 -3.58 6.15
CA ASP A 43 37.25 -4.68 6.35
C ASP A 43 36.33 -4.40 7.54
N SER A 44 36.87 -3.89 8.66
CA SER A 44 36.08 -3.47 9.82
C SER A 44 35.16 -2.28 9.52
N ALA A 45 35.62 -1.30 8.74
CA ALA A 45 34.79 -0.16 8.32
C ALA A 45 33.67 -0.61 7.38
N LYS A 46 33.94 -1.55 6.47
CA LYS A 46 32.95 -2.14 5.57
C LYS A 46 31.87 -2.89 6.35
N ALA A 47 32.25 -3.78 7.27
CA ALA A 47 31.30 -4.51 8.11
C ALA A 47 30.36 -3.57 8.89
N LYS A 48 30.89 -2.45 9.44
CA LYS A 48 30.08 -1.43 10.11
C LYS A 48 29.12 -0.70 9.17
N LEU A 49 29.50 -0.45 7.91
CA LEU A 49 28.59 0.14 6.92
C LEU A 49 27.48 -0.84 6.52
N ASP A 50 27.81 -2.13 6.39
CA ASP A 50 26.84 -3.18 6.09
C ASP A 50 25.83 -3.34 7.26
N GLU A 51 26.28 -3.32 8.51
CA GLU A 51 25.40 -3.27 9.70
C GLU A 51 24.48 -2.04 9.70
N ILE A 52 25.01 -0.85 9.38
CA ILE A 52 24.21 0.38 9.31
C ILE A 52 23.17 0.30 8.19
N ALA A 53 23.52 -0.28 7.04
CA ALA A 53 22.61 -0.49 5.92
C ALA A 53 21.47 -1.45 6.29
N GLN A 54 21.78 -2.56 6.98
CA GLN A 54 20.78 -3.49 7.50
C GLN A 54 19.83 -2.79 8.48
N ARG A 55 20.35 -2.14 9.53
CA ARG A 55 19.53 -1.45 10.54
C ARG A 55 18.67 -0.33 9.93
N LYS A 56 19.16 0.35 8.89
CA LYS A 56 18.38 1.33 8.13
C LYS A 56 17.19 0.69 7.39
N SER A 57 17.38 -0.51 6.83
CA SER A 57 16.30 -1.29 6.20
C SER A 57 15.24 -1.72 7.22
N GLU A 58 15.67 -2.25 8.37
CA GLU A 58 14.80 -2.63 9.49
C GLU A 58 13.99 -1.43 10.03
N LEU A 59 14.64 -0.28 10.19
CA LEU A 59 13.93 0.95 10.60
C LEU A 59 12.91 1.41 9.54
N ALA A 60 13.23 1.25 8.25
CA ALA A 60 12.31 1.60 7.17
C ALA A 60 11.07 0.69 7.12
N THR A 61 11.20 -0.62 7.44
CA THR A 61 10.05 -1.52 7.54
C THR A 61 9.21 -1.24 8.79
N GLN A 62 9.84 -0.98 9.95
CA GLN A 62 9.14 -0.56 11.17
C GLN A 62 8.32 0.73 10.96
N ASN A 63 8.85 1.70 10.21
CA ASN A 63 8.12 2.94 9.90
C ASN A 63 6.85 2.68 9.07
N LYS A 64 6.91 1.75 8.11
CA LYS A 64 5.72 1.31 7.35
C LYS A 64 4.67 0.67 8.24
N VAL A 65 5.08 -0.22 9.16
CA VAL A 65 4.15 -0.84 10.14
C VAL A 65 3.46 0.23 10.99
N LYS A 66 4.22 1.23 11.48
CA LYS A 66 3.65 2.35 12.23
C LYS A 66 2.62 3.14 11.42
N GLN A 67 2.90 3.41 10.15
CA GLN A 67 1.95 4.09 9.24
C GLN A 67 0.68 3.25 9.02
N SER A 68 0.80 1.94 8.81
CA SER A 68 -0.35 1.04 8.66
C SER A 68 -1.21 0.99 9.93
N ILE A 69 -0.60 0.95 11.12
CA ILE A 69 -1.32 0.99 12.40
C ILE A 69 -2.10 2.30 12.54
N GLU A 70 -1.50 3.44 12.23
CA GLU A 70 -2.19 4.74 12.30
C GLU A 70 -3.33 4.82 11.26
N GLN A 71 -3.14 4.27 10.05
CA GLN A 71 -4.21 4.20 9.05
C GLN A 71 -5.40 3.36 9.53
N VAL A 72 -5.14 2.19 10.13
CA VAL A 72 -6.20 1.35 10.73
C VAL A 72 -6.88 2.09 11.89
N ARG A 73 -6.11 2.78 12.75
CA ARG A 73 -6.66 3.57 13.87
C ARG A 73 -7.53 4.74 13.41
N CYS A 74 -7.18 5.39 12.29
CA CYS A 74 -8.01 6.44 11.70
C CYS A 74 -9.31 5.86 11.12
N LYS A 75 -9.23 4.79 10.33
CA LYS A 75 -10.42 4.09 9.82
C LYS A 75 -11.34 3.58 10.94
N ALA A 76 -10.77 3.11 12.05
CA ALA A 76 -11.56 2.67 13.19
C ALA A 76 -12.49 3.77 13.75
N LYS A 77 -12.11 5.05 13.63
CA LYS A 77 -12.93 6.21 14.06
C LYS A 77 -14.08 6.54 13.10
N GLU A 78 -14.10 5.95 11.89
CA GLU A 78 -15.18 6.12 10.92
C GLU A 78 -16.38 5.21 11.27
N PHE A 79 -16.16 4.15 12.06
CA PHE A 79 -17.23 3.29 12.55
C PHE A 79 -17.96 3.90 13.74
N LYS A 80 -19.25 3.58 13.82
CA LYS A 80 -20.10 3.99 14.95
C LYS A 80 -19.61 3.35 16.26
N PRO A 81 -19.65 4.04 17.41
CA PRO A 81 -19.19 3.51 18.70
C PRO A 81 -19.86 2.19 19.09
N GLU A 82 -21.13 2.00 18.73
CA GLU A 82 -21.90 0.79 19.01
C GLU A 82 -21.29 -0.45 18.32
N LEU A 83 -20.83 -0.30 17.07
CA LEU A 83 -20.16 -1.39 16.32
C LEU A 83 -18.77 -1.71 16.90
N LEU A 84 -18.08 -0.71 17.45
CA LEU A 84 -16.78 -0.89 18.12
C LEU A 84 -16.92 -1.51 19.52
N ALA A 85 -18.11 -1.44 20.12
CA ALA A 85 -18.42 -2.00 21.44
C ALA A 85 -18.98 -3.43 21.38
N MET A 86 -19.44 -3.90 20.22
CA MET A 86 -19.84 -5.29 20.00
C MET A 86 -18.63 -6.23 20.06
N ASP A 87 -18.87 -7.47 20.48
CA ASP A 87 -17.87 -8.52 20.37
C ASP A 87 -17.71 -8.99 18.91
N ILE A 88 -16.52 -9.50 18.59
CA ILE A 88 -16.16 -9.92 17.22
C ILE A 88 -17.07 -11.06 16.73
N LYS A 89 -17.51 -11.96 17.61
CA LYS A 89 -18.33 -13.12 17.22
C LYS A 89 -19.72 -12.66 16.79
N THR A 90 -20.36 -11.80 17.57
CA THR A 90 -21.65 -11.18 17.20
C THR A 90 -21.51 -10.40 15.89
N LEU A 91 -20.44 -9.61 15.71
CA LEU A 91 -20.21 -8.86 14.47
C LEU A 91 -20.03 -9.79 13.24
N GLU A 92 -19.37 -10.93 13.40
CA GLU A 92 -19.25 -11.96 12.36
C GLU A 92 -20.57 -12.68 12.06
N GLU A 93 -21.45 -12.85 13.05
CA GLU A 93 -22.77 -13.47 12.89
C GLU A 93 -23.73 -12.52 12.16
N GLU A 94 -23.80 -11.25 12.57
CA GLU A 94 -24.55 -10.17 11.89
C GLU A 94 -24.06 -9.97 10.44
N TYR A 95 -22.76 -10.00 10.19
CA TYR A 95 -22.21 -9.89 8.83
C TYR A 95 -22.64 -11.06 7.93
N LYS A 96 -22.74 -12.29 8.46
CA LYS A 96 -23.23 -13.45 7.72
C LYS A 96 -24.73 -13.34 7.45
N ALA A 97 -25.52 -12.84 8.41
CA ALA A 97 -26.95 -12.57 8.22
C ALA A 97 -27.17 -11.55 7.09
N LEU A 98 -26.49 -10.39 7.14
CA LEU A 98 -26.56 -9.36 6.10
C LEU A 98 -26.15 -9.87 4.70
N LEU A 99 -25.17 -10.77 4.60
CA LEU A 99 -24.81 -11.40 3.33
C LEU A 99 -25.92 -12.33 2.80
N SER A 100 -26.61 -13.05 3.70
CA SER A 100 -27.75 -13.91 3.35
C SER A 100 -28.97 -13.07 2.92
N ASP A 101 -29.28 -12.01 3.66
CA ASP A 101 -30.39 -11.09 3.34
C ASP A 101 -30.18 -10.45 1.97
N LYS A 102 -28.97 -9.95 1.71
CA LYS A 102 -28.58 -9.40 0.40
C LYS A 102 -28.73 -10.41 -0.76
N ALA A 103 -28.46 -11.70 -0.51
CA ALA A 103 -28.67 -12.73 -1.52
C ALA A 103 -30.17 -12.95 -1.77
N GLY A 104 -30.99 -13.04 -0.72
CA GLY A 104 -32.44 -13.17 -0.82
C GLY A 104 -33.10 -11.96 -1.50
N GLU A 105 -32.66 -10.73 -1.21
CA GLU A 105 -33.11 -9.53 -1.92
C GLU A 105 -32.79 -9.59 -3.42
N PHE A 106 -31.61 -10.08 -3.79
CA PHE A 106 -31.22 -10.23 -5.19
C PHE A 106 -32.05 -11.30 -5.92
N GLU A 107 -32.29 -12.45 -5.29
CA GLU A 107 -33.18 -13.49 -5.81
C GLU A 107 -34.62 -13.00 -5.98
N TYR A 108 -35.13 -12.21 -5.02
CA TYR A 108 -36.45 -11.61 -5.10
C TYR A 108 -36.55 -10.59 -6.25
N LEU A 109 -35.56 -9.71 -6.41
CA LEU A 109 -35.49 -8.78 -7.54
C LEU A 109 -35.44 -9.51 -8.89
N GLN A 110 -34.67 -10.60 -8.99
CA GLN A 110 -34.63 -11.43 -10.20
C GLN A 110 -35.97 -12.10 -10.48
N SER A 111 -36.68 -12.57 -9.44
CA SER A 111 -38.04 -13.12 -9.56
C SER A 111 -39.04 -12.08 -10.05
N LEU A 112 -39.00 -10.85 -9.52
CA LEU A 112 -39.84 -9.74 -9.98
C LEU A 112 -39.55 -9.39 -11.45
N GLN A 113 -38.29 -9.33 -11.85
CA GLN A 113 -37.93 -9.07 -13.24
C GLN A 113 -38.43 -10.18 -14.17
N GLY A 114 -38.36 -11.44 -13.75
CA GLY A 114 -38.92 -12.58 -14.48
C GLY A 114 -40.46 -12.56 -14.57
N GLN A 115 -41.16 -12.02 -13.57
CA GLN A 115 -42.61 -11.82 -13.60
C GLN A 115 -43.00 -10.67 -14.55
N ILE A 116 -42.28 -9.55 -14.52
CA ILE A 116 -42.46 -8.43 -15.45
C ILE A 116 -42.29 -8.91 -16.89
N GLU A 117 -41.26 -9.70 -17.17
CA GLU A 117 -41.00 -10.20 -18.53
C GLU A 117 -42.09 -11.17 -19.02
N LYS A 118 -42.62 -12.03 -18.14
CA LYS A 118 -43.79 -12.88 -18.45
C LYS A 118 -45.02 -12.05 -18.83
N HIS A 119 -45.27 -10.94 -18.13
CA HIS A 119 -46.44 -10.11 -18.40
C HIS A 119 -46.28 -9.21 -19.63
N LYS A 120 -45.07 -8.73 -19.94
CA LYS A 120 -44.79 -7.97 -21.18
C LYS A 120 -45.07 -8.75 -22.46
N GLY A 121 -45.00 -10.08 -22.41
CA GLY A 121 -45.32 -10.95 -23.54
C GLY A 121 -46.81 -11.24 -23.75
N ILE A 122 -47.71 -10.72 -22.90
CA ILE A 122 -49.14 -11.00 -22.99
C ILE A 122 -49.79 -10.11 -24.06
N SER A 123 -50.13 -10.72 -25.20
CA SER A 123 -51.01 -10.13 -26.20
C SER A 123 -52.07 -11.12 -26.64
N ASP A 124 -53.35 -10.77 -26.48
CA ASP A 124 -54.48 -11.64 -26.78
C ASP A 124 -55.35 -11.07 -27.91
N MET A 125 -55.85 -11.97 -28.77
CA MET A 125 -56.84 -11.64 -29.81
C MET A 125 -58.25 -11.88 -29.28
N ILE A 126 -58.97 -10.81 -29.00
CA ILE A 126 -60.34 -10.85 -28.48
C ILE A 126 -61.33 -10.61 -29.61
N LYS A 127 -62.27 -11.54 -29.81
CA LYS A 127 -63.37 -11.41 -30.78
C LYS A 127 -64.60 -10.81 -30.13
N CYS A 128 -65.05 -9.67 -30.63
CA CYS A 128 -66.29 -9.02 -30.21
C CYS A 128 -67.52 -9.75 -30.78
N ALA A 129 -68.66 -9.61 -30.11
CA ALA A 129 -69.94 -10.17 -30.57
C ALA A 129 -70.39 -9.65 -31.95
N CYS A 130 -69.87 -8.51 -32.43
CA CYS A 130 -70.08 -8.03 -33.80
C CYS A 130 -69.16 -8.68 -34.85
N GLY A 131 -68.29 -9.61 -34.45
CA GLY A 131 -67.36 -10.33 -35.32
C GLY A 131 -65.99 -9.66 -35.52
N VAL A 132 -65.81 -8.41 -35.09
CA VAL A 132 -64.51 -7.69 -35.14
C VAL A 132 -63.55 -8.28 -34.11
N GLU A 133 -62.28 -8.45 -34.51
CA GLU A 133 -61.21 -8.96 -33.65
C GLU A 133 -60.26 -7.82 -33.25
N TYR A 134 -59.86 -7.79 -31.99
CA TYR A 134 -59.00 -6.79 -31.39
C TYR A 134 -57.77 -7.45 -30.78
N LYS A 135 -56.58 -6.99 -31.14
CA LYS A 135 -55.36 -7.34 -30.40
C LYS A 135 -55.27 -6.44 -29.17
N VAL A 136 -55.31 -7.04 -27.99
CA VAL A 136 -55.10 -6.35 -26.71
C VAL A 136 -53.69 -6.66 -26.23
N GLU A 137 -52.93 -5.62 -25.90
CA GLU A 137 -51.56 -5.71 -25.38
C GLU A 137 -51.51 -4.97 -24.04
N MET A 138 -50.81 -5.52 -23.04
CA MET A 138 -50.53 -4.81 -21.79
C MET A 138 -49.22 -4.03 -21.90
N GLU A 139 -49.35 -2.71 -22.06
CA GLU A 139 -48.21 -1.80 -22.07
C GLU A 139 -47.86 -1.37 -20.63
N PHE A 140 -46.61 -1.60 -20.22
CA PHE A 140 -46.11 -1.20 -18.91
C PHE A 140 -45.58 0.24 -18.97
N SER A 141 -46.21 1.17 -18.23
CA SER A 141 -45.66 2.49 -17.97
C SER A 141 -44.39 2.40 -17.10
N ALA A 142 -43.41 3.25 -17.41
CA ALA A 142 -42.15 3.38 -16.68
C ALA A 142 -42.23 4.39 -15.53
#